data_AF-A0A1E5M838-F1
#
_entry.id   AF-A0A1E5M838-F1
#
_cell.length_a   1.000
_cell.length_b   1.000
_cell.length_c   1.000
_cell.angle_alpha   90.00
_cell.angle_beta   90.00
_cell.angle_gamma   90.00
#
_symmetry.space_group_name_H-M   'P 1'
#
loop_
_entity.id
_entity.type
_entity.pdbx_description
1 polymer ?
#
loop_
_entity_poly.entity_id
_entity_poly.type
_entity_poly.pdbx_seq_one_letter_code
_entity_poly.pdbx_strand_id
1 'polypeptide(L)' 'MIPVELAKTPELSRLKREYHIAEARYWRKAGDKSKKQLCLWQAQRERMNEREFLSSPSELPF' A
#
# COMPACT_ATOMS: atom_id res chain seq x y z
N MET A 1 10.32 1.81 -9.54
CA MET A 1 10.00 1.90 -8.10
C MET A 1 9.04 3.05 -7.91
N ILE A 2 7.84 2.81 -7.37
CA ILE A 2 6.88 3.87 -7.05
C ILE A 2 7.46 4.78 -5.95
N PRO A 3 7.16 6.10 -5.96
CA PRO A 3 7.57 7.00 -4.89
C PRO A 3 7.10 6.53 -3.51
N VAL A 4 7.97 6.61 -2.51
CA VAL A 4 7.68 6.21 -1.11
C VAL A 4 6.65 7.12 -0.43
N GLU A 5 6.33 8.25 -1.06
CA GLU A 5 5.29 9.15 -0.63
C GLU A 5 3.92 8.48 -0.63
N LEU A 6 3.10 8.79 0.37
CA LEU A 6 1.73 8.28 0.47
C LEU A 6 0.84 8.83 -0.65
N ALA A 7 -0.18 8.07 -1.04
CA ALA A 7 -1.18 8.56 -1.97
C ALA A 7 -1.95 9.78 -1.43
N LYS A 8 -2.40 10.64 -2.36
CA LYS A 8 -3.20 11.84 -2.05
C LYS A 8 -4.71 11.63 -2.29
N THR A 9 -5.11 10.53 -2.93
CA THR A 9 -6.51 10.16 -3.16
C THR A 9 -6.74 8.68 -2.85
N PRO A 10 -7.97 8.27 -2.48
CA PRO A 10 -8.29 6.87 -2.21
C PRO A 10 -7.99 5.95 -3.39
N GLU A 11 -8.30 6.34 -4.63
CA GLU A 11 -8.03 5.48 -5.80
C GLU A 11 -6.53 5.26 -5.98
N LEU A 12 -5.74 6.33 -5.80
CA LEU A 12 -4.28 6.24 -5.90
C LEU A 12 -3.70 5.37 -4.78
N SER A 13 -4.27 5.43 -3.57
CA SER A 13 -3.86 4.57 -2.44
C SER A 13 -4.11 3.09 -2.75
N ARG A 14 -5.29 2.76 -3.29
CA ARG A 14 -5.63 1.40 -3.73
C ARG A 14 -4.66 0.89 -4.79
N LEU A 15 -4.39 1.68 -5.82
CA LEU A 15 -3.49 1.32 -6.90
C LEU A 15 -2.05 1.08 -6.39
N LYS A 16 -1.54 1.97 -5.54
CA LYS A 16 -0.21 1.82 -4.93
C LYS A 16 -0.13 0.56 -4.06
N ARG A 17 -1.16 0.29 -3.25
CA ARG A 17 -1.24 -0.92 -2.42
C ARG A 17 -1.19 -2.19 -3.28
N GLU A 18 -1.97 -2.27 -4.35
CA GLU A 18 -1.98 -3.42 -5.27
C GLU A 18 -0.61 -3.66 -5.90
N TYR A 19 0.05 -2.58 -6.35
CA TYR A 19 1.41 -2.65 -6.86
C TYR A 19 2.39 -3.21 -5.82
N HIS A 20 2.38 -2.68 -4.59
CA HIS A 20 3.27 -3.16 -3.54
C HIS A 20 3.03 -4.63 -3.20
N ILE A 21 1.78 -5.11 -3.22
CA ILE A 21 1.45 -6.52 -3.04
C ILE A 21 2.00 -7.37 -4.19
N ALA A 22 1.87 -6.91 -5.43
CA ALA A 22 2.41 -7.60 -6.60
C ALA A 22 3.94 -7.70 -6.52
N GLU A 23 4.62 -6.62 -6.14
CA GLU A 23 6.07 -6.58 -5.97
C GLU A 23 6.53 -7.46 -4.79
N ALA A 24 5.79 -7.50 -3.69
CA ALA A 24 6.06 -8.44 -2.59
C ALA A 24 5.98 -9.91 -3.03
N ARG A 25 5.05 -10.25 -3.93
CA ARG A 25 4.95 -11.60 -4.51
C ARG A 25 6.14 -11.92 -5.41
N TYR A 26 6.62 -10.95 -6.17
CA TYR A 26 7.85 -11.09 -6.96
C TYR A 26 9.06 -11.37 -6.04
N TRP A 27 9.28 -10.54 -5.02
CA TRP A 27 10.41 -10.72 -4.11
C TRP A 27 10.34 -12.01 -3.29
N ARG A 28 9.12 -12.49 -2.98
CA ARG A 28 8.94 -13.83 -2.41
C ARG A 28 9.49 -14.93 -3.32
N LYS A 29 9.24 -14.85 -4.64
CA LYS A 29 9.79 -15.82 -5.62
C LYS A 29 11.30 -15.70 -5.78
N ALA A 30 11.82 -14.47 -5.76
CA ALA A 30 13.25 -14.20 -5.87
C ALA A 30 14.05 -14.51 -4.59
N GLY A 31 13.40 -14.83 -3.47
CA GLY A 31 14.06 -15.14 -2.20
C GLY A 31 14.54 -13.94 -1.38
N ASP A 32 14.26 -12.70 -1.83
CA ASP A 32 14.66 -11.47 -1.14
C ASP A 32 13.64 -11.11 -0.05
N LYS A 33 13.93 -11.54 1.18
CA LYS A 33 13.06 -11.31 2.34
C LYS A 33 12.96 -9.82 2.70
N SER A 34 14.05 -9.07 2.60
CA SER A 34 14.09 -7.66 2.99
C SER A 34 13.19 -6.82 2.10
N LYS A 35 13.28 -7.00 0.77
CA LYS A 35 12.42 -6.28 -0.17
C LYS A 35 10.97 -6.70 -0.09
N LYS A 36 10.70 -8.00 0.11
CA LYS A 36 9.34 -8.47 0.40
C LYS A 36 8.74 -7.72 1.60
N GLN A 37 9.47 -7.62 2.72
CA GLN A 37 8.97 -6.95 3.91
C GLN A 37 8.76 -5.45 3.70
N LEU A 38 9.67 -4.79 2.97
CA LEU A 38 9.51 -3.39 2.61
C LEU A 38 8.22 -3.14 1.81
N CYS A 39 7.95 -3.96 0.79
CA CYS A 39 6.73 -3.84 -0.01
C CYS A 39 5.47 -4.08 0.85
N LEU A 40 5.47 -5.06 1.75
CA LEU A 40 4.34 -5.30 2.66
C LEU A 40 4.11 -4.13 3.62
N TRP A 41 5.18 -3.53 4.15
CA TRP A 41 5.10 -2.35 4.99
C TRP A 41 4.51 -1.14 4.23
N GLN A 42 4.92 -0.92 2.97
CA GLN A 42 4.35 0.13 2.13
C GLN A 42 2.86 -0.11 1.85
N ALA A 43 2.47 -1.35 1.54
CA ALA A 43 1.06 -1.72 1.35
C ALA A 43 0.21 -1.48 2.62
N GLN A 44 0.76 -1.78 3.79
CA GLN A 44 0.10 -1.52 5.07
C GLN A 44 -0.08 -0.01 5.31
N ARG A 45 0.94 0.80 5.00
CA ARG A 45 0.86 2.25 5.11
C ARG A 45 -0.19 2.86 4.19
N GLU A 46 -0.31 2.40 2.95
CA GLU A 46 -1.36 2.87 2.05
C GLU A 46 -2.76 2.47 2.55
N ARG A 47 -2.92 1.26 3.11
CA ARG A 47 -4.18 0.86 3.75
C ARG A 47 -4.55 1.76 4.94
N MET A 48 -3.58 2.15 5.77
CA MET A 48 -3.82 3.09 6.87
C MET A 48 -4.15 4.49 6.33
N ASN A 49 -3.39 4.96 5.33
CA ASN A 49 -3.62 6.24 4.67
C ASN A 49 -5.04 6.35 4.09
N GLU A 50 -5.49 5.31 3.39
CA GLU A 50 -6.86 5.23 2.85
C GLU A 50 -7.92 5.33 3.95
N ARG A 51 -7.75 4.64 5.08
CA ARG A 51 -8.76 4.56 6.14
C ARG A 51 -8.80 5.78 7.06
N GLU A 52 -7.64 6.34 7.38
CA GLU A 52 -7.51 7.36 8.44
C GLU A 52 -7.46 8.78 7.89
N PHE A 53 -6.97 8.98 6.66
CA PHE A 53 -6.67 10.32 6.12
C PHE A 53 -7.40 10.64 4.82
N LEU A 54 -7.71 9.63 4.02
CA LEU A 54 -8.35 9.80 2.71
C LEU A 54 -9.82 9.33 2.68
N SER A 55 -10.29 8.66 3.73
CA SER A 55 -11.67 8.23 3.83
C SER A 55 -12.57 9.47 3.95
N SER A 56 -13.59 9.52 3.10
CA SER A 56 -14.64 10.53 3.28
C SER A 56 -15.46 10.16 4.53
N PRO A 57 -15.99 11.14 5.30
CA PRO A 57 -16.80 10.86 6.50
C PRO A 57 -17.99 9.91 6.26
N SER A 58 -18.44 9.77 5.01
CA SER A 58 -19.51 8.87 4.58
C SER A 58 -19.09 7.40 4.44
N GLU A 59 -17.80 7.06 4.51
CA GLU A 59 -17.26 5.71 4.28
C GLU A 59 -16.71 5.03 5.55
N LEU A 60 -16.75 5.70 6.70
CA LEU A 60 -16.37 5.10 7.98
C LEU A 60 -17.54 4.25 8.50
N PRO A 61 -17.38 2.93 8.70
CA PRO A 61 -18.41 2.14 9.36
C PRO A 61 -18.42 2.52 10.84
N PHE A 62 -19.60 2.92 11.30
CA PHE A 62 -19.94 3.13 12.70
C PHE A 62 -19.65 1.89 13.56
#